data_AF-A0A0C9Z4S2-F1
#
_entry.id   AF-A0A0C9Z4S2-F1
#
_cell.length_a   1.000
_cell.length_b   1.000
_cell.length_c   1.000
_cell.angle_alpha   90.00
_cell.angle_beta   90.00
_cell.angle_gamma   90.00
#
_symmetry.space_group_name_H-M   'P 1'
#
loop_
_entity.id
_entity.type
_entity.pdbx_description
1 polymer ?
#
loop_
_entity_poly.entity_id
_entity_poly.type
_entity_poly.pdbx_seq_one_letter_code
_entity_poly.pdbx_strand_id
1 'polypeptide(L)'
;MDELDSYLATSVEDINVGDAIQWWSKRQSMYPHLSCMALDYLSTSIDIECLFSKGQVLMPYLHNCLSSQTMHVLLCLGHWSKLGLIKDKDLHKVISEQPELPGDDLAELELADGWDKIVT
;
A
#
# COMPACT_ATOMS: atom_id res chain seq x y z
N MET A 1 24.91 -9.10 -27.75
CA MET A 1 23.72 -9.94 -27.60
C MET A 1 22.88 -9.24 -26.55
N ASP A 2 21.64 -8.88 -26.88
CA ASP A 2 20.80 -8.10 -25.98
C ASP A 2 20.46 -8.92 -24.73
N GLU A 3 20.33 -8.25 -23.60
CA GLU A 3 19.94 -8.85 -22.31
C GLU A 3 18.58 -9.55 -22.44
N LEU A 4 17.68 -8.91 -23.19
CA LEU A 4 16.35 -9.43 -23.52
C LEU A 4 16.43 -10.67 -24.43
N ASP A 5 17.28 -10.67 -25.44
CA ASP A 5 17.46 -11.83 -26.34
C ASP A 5 17.96 -13.06 -25.57
N SER A 6 18.88 -12.85 -24.62
CA SER A 6 19.38 -13.92 -23.74
C SER A 6 18.29 -14.48 -22.83
N TYR A 7 17.42 -13.62 -22.30
CA TYR A 7 16.28 -14.04 -21.49
C TYR A 7 15.26 -14.84 -22.32
N LEU A 8 14.90 -14.34 -23.51
CA LEU A 8 13.94 -15.00 -24.40
C LEU A 8 14.45 -16.34 -24.97
N ALA A 9 15.76 -16.52 -25.07
CA ALA A 9 16.38 -17.79 -25.46
C ALA A 9 16.42 -18.82 -24.32
N THR A 10 16.17 -18.42 -23.07
CA THR A 10 16.13 -19.32 -21.92
C THR A 10 14.80 -20.08 -21.91
N SER A 11 14.83 -21.37 -21.53
CA SER A 11 13.61 -22.16 -21.38
C SER A 11 12.68 -21.58 -20.32
N VAL A 12 11.38 -21.53 -20.61
CA VAL A 12 10.36 -21.06 -19.65
C VAL A 12 10.35 -21.99 -18.43
N GLU A 13 10.74 -21.46 -17.27
CA GLU A 13 10.57 -22.11 -15.98
C GLU A 13 9.14 -21.86 -15.49
N ASP A 14 8.47 -22.91 -15.01
CA ASP A 14 7.14 -22.77 -14.38
C ASP A 14 7.33 -22.23 -12.96
N ILE A 15 7.12 -20.92 -12.80
CA ILE A 15 7.31 -20.20 -11.53
C ILE A 15 5.93 -19.80 -11.03
N ASN A 16 5.65 -20.10 -9.76
CA ASN A 16 4.45 -19.60 -9.11
C ASN A 16 4.49 -18.07 -9.02
N VAL A 17 3.36 -17.40 -9.30
CA VAL A 17 3.24 -15.92 -9.29
C VAL A 17 3.75 -15.32 -7.97
N GLY A 18 3.55 -16.00 -6.84
CA GLY A 18 4.03 -15.56 -5.53
C GLY A 18 5.56 -15.53 -5.36
N ASP A 19 6.29 -16.32 -6.16
CA ASP A 19 7.75 -16.46 -6.07
C ASP A 19 8.49 -15.63 -7.15
N ALA A 20 7.75 -14.95 -8.05
CA ALA A 20 8.31 -14.20 -9.17
C ALA A 20 9.27 -13.08 -8.73
N ILE A 21 8.96 -12.37 -7.62
CA ILE A 21 9.85 -11.34 -7.06
C ILE A 21 11.18 -11.96 -6.60
N GLN A 22 11.12 -13.09 -5.89
CA GLN A 22 12.34 -13.78 -5.44
C GLN A 22 13.14 -14.32 -6.62
N TRP A 23 12.47 -14.76 -7.67
CA TRP A 23 13.10 -15.28 -8.88
C TRP A 23 13.91 -14.20 -9.61
N TRP A 24 13.33 -13.00 -9.80
CA TRP A 24 14.02 -11.87 -10.42
C TRP A 24 15.14 -11.32 -9.54
N SER A 25 14.94 -11.25 -8.23
CA SER A 25 15.96 -10.81 -7.28
C SER A 25 17.22 -11.71 -7.32
N LYS A 26 17.05 -13.03 -7.42
CA LYS A 26 18.17 -13.97 -7.56
C LYS A 26 18.95 -13.81 -8.88
N ARG A 27 18.31 -13.28 -9.93
CA ARG A 27 18.88 -13.14 -11.28
C ARG A 27 19.29 -11.71 -11.62
N GLN A 28 19.29 -10.82 -10.64
CA GLN A 28 19.69 -9.42 -10.81
C GLN A 28 21.13 -9.26 -11.32
N SER A 29 22.04 -10.16 -10.95
CA SER A 29 23.42 -10.15 -11.44
C SER A 29 23.56 -10.59 -12.90
N MET A 30 22.64 -11.43 -13.38
CA MET A 30 22.63 -11.94 -14.76
C MET A 30 21.89 -10.98 -15.71
N TYR A 31 20.89 -10.28 -15.17
CA TYR A 31 20.00 -9.39 -15.92
C TYR A 31 19.82 -8.06 -15.15
N PRO A 32 20.82 -7.17 -15.12
CA PRO A 32 20.79 -5.97 -14.28
C PRO A 32 19.67 -4.98 -14.65
N HIS A 33 19.36 -4.80 -15.93
CA HIS A 33 18.34 -3.84 -16.35
C HIS A 33 16.95 -4.47 -16.42
N LEU A 34 16.88 -5.71 -16.92
CA LEU A 34 15.63 -6.43 -17.10
C LEU A 34 15.04 -6.86 -15.76
N SER A 35 15.87 -7.27 -14.79
CA SER A 35 15.39 -7.56 -13.44
C SER A 35 14.84 -6.33 -12.74
N CYS A 36 15.45 -5.15 -12.93
CA CYS A 36 14.94 -3.91 -12.37
C CYS A 36 13.54 -3.60 -12.92
N MET A 37 13.39 -3.59 -14.26
CA MET A 37 12.10 -3.35 -14.90
C MET A 37 11.03 -4.37 -14.50
N ALA A 38 11.40 -5.64 -14.42
CA ALA A 38 10.49 -6.70 -14.02
C ALA A 38 10.05 -6.58 -12.55
N LEU A 39 10.98 -6.24 -11.65
CA LEU A 39 10.67 -6.02 -10.24
C LEU A 39 9.74 -4.82 -10.04
N ASP A 40 9.99 -3.71 -10.73
CA ASP A 40 9.13 -2.52 -10.66
C ASP A 40 7.70 -2.82 -11.14
N TYR A 41 7.56 -3.62 -12.20
CA TYR A 41 6.26 -4.05 -12.71
C TYR A 41 5.55 -5.04 -11.76
N LEU A 42 6.30 -5.95 -11.16
CA LEU A 42 5.76 -6.93 -10.22
C LEU A 42 5.35 -6.29 -8.89
N SER A 43 6.10 -5.33 -8.36
CA SER A 43 5.71 -4.61 -7.14
C SER A 43 4.43 -3.81 -7.34
N THR A 44 4.29 -3.12 -8.48
CA THR A 44 3.10 -2.31 -8.77
C THR A 44 1.85 -3.16 -8.99
N SER A 45 1.95 -4.29 -9.68
CA SER A 45 0.80 -5.19 -9.92
C SER A 45 0.36 -5.95 -8.66
N ILE A 46 1.30 -6.50 -7.90
CA ILE A 46 1.00 -7.25 -6.67
C ILE A 46 0.42 -6.32 -5.60
N ASP A 47 0.94 -5.10 -5.44
CA ASP A 47 0.39 -4.16 -4.46
C ASP A 47 -1.03 -3.74 -4.79
N ILE A 48 -1.36 -3.55 -6.07
CA ILE A 48 -2.72 -3.21 -6.51
C ILE A 48 -3.67 -4.38 -6.24
N GLU A 49 -3.35 -5.61 -6.66
CA GLU A 49 -4.20 -6.77 -6.40
C GLU A 49 -4.32 -7.09 -4.90
N CYS A 50 -3.25 -6.91 -4.13
CA CYS A 50 -3.25 -7.06 -2.68
C CYS A 50 -4.11 -5.99 -2.00
N LEU A 51 -4.01 -4.74 -2.46
CA LEU A 51 -4.83 -3.63 -2.00
C LEU A 51 -6.30 -3.85 -2.33
N PHE A 52 -6.63 -4.37 -3.52
CA PHE A 52 -8.02 -4.68 -3.87
C PHE A 52 -8.55 -5.89 -3.11
N SER A 53 -7.76 -6.95 -2.94
CA SER A 53 -8.18 -8.15 -2.21
C SER A 53 -8.36 -7.88 -0.71
N LYS A 54 -7.41 -7.18 -0.07
CA LYS A 54 -7.50 -6.81 1.35
C LYS A 54 -8.43 -5.61 1.57
N GLY A 55 -8.47 -4.68 0.62
CA GLY A 55 -9.35 -3.52 0.63
C GLY A 55 -10.79 -3.84 0.26
N GLN A 56 -11.09 -5.05 -0.24
CA GLN A 56 -12.47 -5.52 -0.38
C GLN A 56 -13.19 -5.61 0.96
N VAL A 57 -12.46 -5.80 2.07
CA VAL A 57 -13.01 -5.72 3.44
C VAL A 57 -13.33 -4.26 3.84
N LEU A 58 -12.78 -3.29 3.11
CA LEU A 58 -12.97 -1.85 3.30
C LEU A 58 -13.78 -1.21 2.16
N MET A 59 -14.42 -2.02 1.31
CA MET A 59 -15.20 -1.53 0.17
C MET A 59 -16.43 -0.72 0.64
N PRO A 60 -16.64 0.50 0.09
CA PRO A 60 -17.62 1.48 0.57
C PRO A 60 -19.10 1.12 0.40
N TYR A 61 -19.45 -0.04 -0.17
CA TYR A 61 -20.86 -0.41 -0.38
C TYR A 61 -21.64 -0.64 0.93
N LEU A 62 -20.96 -0.82 2.06
CA LEU A 62 -21.58 -1.00 3.38
C LEU A 62 -21.45 0.21 4.32
N HIS A 63 -20.73 1.28 3.96
CA HIS A 63 -20.57 2.46 4.81
C HIS A 63 -21.20 3.70 4.16
N ASN A 64 -22.32 4.14 4.72
CA ASN A 64 -22.86 5.48 4.51
C ASN A 64 -21.75 6.53 4.68
N CYS A 65 -21.36 7.16 3.57
CA CYS A 65 -20.65 8.44 3.48
C CYS A 65 -19.26 8.58 4.13
N LEU A 66 -18.34 7.61 4.07
CA LEU A 66 -16.93 7.94 4.37
C LEU A 66 -16.24 8.54 3.14
N SER A 67 -15.66 9.74 3.29
CA SER A 67 -14.87 10.37 2.22
C SER A 67 -13.62 9.55 1.89
N SER A 68 -13.11 9.69 0.67
CA SER A 68 -11.87 9.04 0.22
C SER A 68 -10.70 9.34 1.18
N GLN A 69 -10.66 10.57 1.69
CA GLN A 69 -9.66 11.04 2.65
C GLN A 69 -9.77 10.28 3.98
N THR A 70 -10.99 10.09 4.51
CA THR A 70 -11.20 9.37 5.77
C THR A 70 -10.82 7.90 5.61
N MET A 71 -11.16 7.30 4.47
CA MET A 71 -10.78 5.92 4.16
C MET A 71 -9.26 5.75 4.10
N HIS A 72 -8.55 6.69 3.48
CA HIS A 72 -7.09 6.67 3.39
C HIS A 72 -6.42 6.78 4.77
N VAL A 73 -6.89 7.69 5.63
CA VAL A 73 -6.38 7.84 7.00
C VAL A 73 -6.58 6.56 7.81
N LEU A 74 -7.76 5.92 7.73
CA LEU A 74 -8.03 4.66 8.44
C LEU A 74 -7.12 3.52 7.98
N LEU A 75 -6.85 3.43 6.67
CA LEU A 75 -5.93 2.44 6.10
C LEU A 75 -4.50 2.65 6.60
N CYS A 76 -3.99 3.88 6.54
CA CYS A 76 -2.66 4.22 7.03
C CYS A 76 -2.54 3.96 8.54
N LEU A 77 -3.53 4.40 9.32
CA LEU A 77 -3.57 4.21 10.78
C LEU A 77 -3.57 2.71 11.14
N GLY A 78 -4.40 1.91 10.45
CA GLY A 78 -4.44 0.46 10.65
C GLY A 78 -3.12 -0.22 10.28
N HIS A 79 -2.44 0.25 9.23
CA HIS A 79 -1.12 -0.27 8.84
C HIS A 79 -0.04 0.09 9.86
N TRP A 80 0.03 1.34 10.29
CA TRP A 80 0.99 1.80 11.30
C TRP A 80 0.78 1.15 12.67
N SER A 81 -0.47 0.86 13.04
CA SER A 81 -0.79 0.10 14.25
C SER A 81 -0.21 -1.32 14.19
N LYS A 82 -0.35 -2.01 13.05
CA LYS A 82 0.26 -3.34 12.85
C LYS A 82 1.78 -3.32 12.89
N LEU A 83 2.39 -2.22 12.47
CA LEU A 83 3.84 -2.00 12.57
C LEU A 83 4.31 -1.57 13.98
N GLY A 84 3.38 -1.38 14.94
CA GLY A 84 3.70 -0.94 16.30
C GLY A 84 4.20 0.51 16.38
N LEU A 85 3.95 1.32 15.35
CA LEU A 85 4.37 2.72 15.28
C LEU A 85 3.49 3.64 16.13
N ILE A 86 2.29 3.18 16.48
CA ILE A 86 1.31 3.92 17.29
C ILE A 86 1.24 3.26 18.66
N LYS A 87 1.46 4.03 19.73
CA LYS A 87 1.28 3.55 21.10
C LYS A 87 -0.15 3.83 21.54
N ASP A 88 -0.74 2.90 22.29
CA ASP A 88 -2.11 3.04 22.81
C ASP A 88 -2.29 4.31 23.66
N LYS A 89 -1.23 4.76 24.32
CA LYS A 89 -1.22 6.01 25.09
C LYS A 89 -1.51 7.24 24.23
N ASP A 90 -0.99 7.25 23.00
CA ASP A 90 -1.18 8.36 22.06
C ASP A 90 -2.61 8.34 21.53
N LEU A 91 -3.17 7.14 21.28
CA LEU A 91 -4.57 6.97 20.90
C LEU A 91 -5.53 7.43 22.00
N HIS A 92 -5.27 7.02 23.25
CA HIS A 92 -6.07 7.43 24.40
C HIS A 92 -6.08 8.95 24.58
N LYS A 93 -4.94 9.60 24.40
CA LYS A 93 -4.83 11.06 24.45
C LYS A 93 -5.72 11.70 23.39
N VAL A 94 -5.61 11.26 22.14
CA VAL A 94 -6.41 11.79 21.01
C VAL A 94 -7.91 11.61 21.25
N ILE A 95 -8.34 10.43 21.70
CA ILE A 95 -9.76 10.15 22.00
C ILE A 95 -10.26 11.04 23.14
N SER A 96 -9.45 11.25 24.17
CA SER A 96 -9.83 12.10 25.32
C SER A 96 -9.85 13.59 25.00
N GLU A 97 -9.13 14.02 23.95
CA GLU A 97 -9.01 15.42 23.53
C GLU A 97 -10.00 15.80 22.41
N GLN A 98 -10.79 14.85 21.88
CA GLN A 98 -11.75 15.17 20.82
C GLN A 98 -12.86 16.11 21.33
N PRO A 99 -13.08 17.28 20.68
CA PRO A 99 -14.29 18.06 20.87
C PRO A 99 -15.49 17.24 20.36
N GLU A 100 -16.63 17.30 21.06
CA GLU A 100 -17.87 16.73 20.54
C GLU A 100 -18.18 17.37 19.18
N LEU A 101 -18.15 16.57 18.13
CA LEU A 101 -18.47 17.03 16.78
C LEU A 101 -19.94 17.44 16.74
N PRO A 102 -20.29 18.68 16.32
CA PRO A 102 -21.67 19.04 16.07
C PRO A 102 -22.24 18.11 15.00
N GLY A 103 -23.44 17.58 15.28
CA GLY A 103 -24.04 16.49 14.52
C GLY A 103 -24.28 16.79 13.04
N ASP A 104 -24.23 15.70 12.28
CA ASP A 104 -24.81 15.42 10.96
C ASP A 104 -24.40 16.24 9.72
N ASP A 105 -23.63 17.32 9.87
CA ASP A 105 -22.98 17.95 8.72
C ASP A 105 -21.57 17.38 8.56
N LEU A 106 -21.49 16.20 7.94
CA LEU A 106 -20.28 15.58 7.43
C LEU A 106 -19.74 16.39 6.22
N ALA A 107 -19.54 17.70 6.42
CA ALA A 107 -18.73 18.51 5.55
C ALA A 107 -17.34 17.87 5.56
N GLU A 108 -16.92 17.45 4.37
CA GLU A 108 -15.58 17.00 4.04
C GLU A 108 -14.55 17.68 4.96
N LEU A 109 -14.07 16.93 5.97
CA LEU A 109 -13.03 17.41 6.87
C LEU A 109 -11.79 17.62 6.01
N GLU A 110 -11.65 18.84 5.48
CA GLU A 110 -10.45 19.29 4.80
C GLU A 110 -9.33 19.27 5.83
N LEU A 111 -8.60 18.16 5.85
CA LEU A 111 -7.38 18.03 6.64
C LEU A 111 -6.44 19.17 6.24
N ALA A 112 -5.86 19.84 7.23
CA ALA A 112 -4.98 20.98 7.01
C ALA A 112 -3.84 20.62 6.03
N ASP A 113 -3.51 21.56 5.15
CA ASP A 113 -2.47 21.37 4.14
C ASP A 113 -1.13 20.98 4.80
N GLY A 114 -0.58 19.84 4.39
CA GLY A 114 0.65 19.27 4.96
C GLY A 114 0.49 18.35 6.18
N TRP A 115 -0.71 17.86 6.49
CA TRP A 115 -0.92 16.82 7.51
C TRP A 115 -0.16 15.51 7.23
N ASP A 116 0.17 15.26 5.96
CA ASP A 116 0.82 14.06 5.44
C ASP A 116 2.35 14.17 5.39
N LYS A 117 2.93 15.30 5.81
CA LYS A 117 4.38 15.50 5.83
C LYS A 117 5.03 14.67 6.93
N ILE A 118 5.67 13.58 6.54
CA ILE A 118 6.57 12.81 7.40
C ILE A 118 7.88 13.58 7.51
N VAL A 119 8.16 14.13 8.70
CA VAL A 119 9.46 14.74 9.00
C VAL A 119 10.50 13.63 8.92
N THR A 120 11.38 13.74 7.93
CA THR A 120 12.51 12.83 7.67
C THR A 120 13.74 13.26 8.44
#